data_AF-A0AAE0BTS6-F1
#
_entry.id   AF-A0AAE0BTS6-F1
#
_cell.length_a   1.000
_cell.length_b   1.000
_cell.length_c   1.000
_cell.angle_alpha   90.00
_cell.angle_beta   90.00
_cell.angle_gamma   90.00
#
_symmetry.space_group_name_H-M   'P 1'
#
loop_
_entity.id
_entity.type
_entity.pdbx_description
1 polymer ?
#
loop_
_entity_poly.entity_id
_entity_poly.type
_entity_poly.pdbx_seq_one_letter_code
_entity_poly.pdbx_strand_id
1 'polypeptide(L)'
;MVKVWTGVGVYRFEWRPFSWGTAGLGEGLGLDKGMRSALHRGHALLGVQLILVATAAFLAYDTTRLWKARLGLPLSHQLATWAAAIGGLALPLASPPHYLLRLLSIFLGTVPAYVLFSIAYEPLFLAVFGGALLAWLLAEANLAGGSAGLARGPAPPSTSALAKEPLPSSPDAQAHRHTLQWADARLALAYLTFNNVAFFGTGNFASIASFELSSVYRFTVQFNPFVMGALLMIKLFIPLLLVACAFSAVLRLLRRPRFGIYLIVLLLSDVMSIHFFFMVCGVGSWMEIGNSLSRFGILNSQVLVVLLLFALSHIYTWDLTYDGEAFLTKLL
;
A
#
# COMPACT_ATOMS: atom_id res chain seq x y z
N MET A 1 13.17 -12.37 -37.20
CA MET A 1 13.94 -11.14 -37.46
C MET A 1 13.03 -10.16 -38.17
N VAL A 2 12.57 -9.09 -37.52
CA VAL A 2 11.66 -8.12 -38.13
C VAL A 2 12.28 -6.74 -37.93
N LYS A 3 12.61 -6.07 -39.04
CA LYS A 3 13.05 -4.67 -39.03
C LYS A 3 11.82 -3.81 -39.33
N VAL A 4 11.35 -3.06 -38.34
CA VAL A 4 10.35 -2.01 -38.55
C VAL A 4 11.11 -0.70 -38.76
N TRP A 5 10.87 -0.05 -39.90
CA TRP A 5 11.43 1.26 -40.24
C TRP A 5 10.50 2.35 -39.69
N THR A 6 10.96 3.09 -38.68
CA THR A 6 10.39 4.39 -38.32
C THR A 6 11.51 5.42 -38.38
N GLY A 7 11.30 6.52 -39.10
CA GLY A 7 12.32 7.48 -39.55
C GLY A 7 13.05 8.31 -38.50
N VAL A 8 13.24 7.81 -37.27
CA VAL A 8 14.06 8.42 -36.23
C VAL A 8 14.77 7.30 -35.45
N GLY A 9 15.95 6.90 -35.91
CA GLY A 9 16.87 6.02 -35.18
C GLY A 9 16.69 4.51 -35.42
N VAL A 10 17.81 3.82 -35.67
CA VAL A 10 17.87 2.36 -35.79
C VAL A 10 17.96 1.74 -34.39
N TYR A 11 16.84 1.29 -33.83
CA TYR A 11 16.85 0.44 -32.65
C TYR A 11 17.11 -1.01 -33.06
N ARG A 12 18.26 -1.56 -32.62
CA ARG A 12 18.61 -2.97 -32.83
C ARG A 12 17.93 -3.80 -31.73
N PHE A 13 16.80 -4.40 -32.06
CA PHE A 13 16.11 -5.35 -31.17
C PHE A 13 16.74 -6.75 -31.34
N GLU A 14 17.66 -7.10 -30.44
CA GLU A 14 18.19 -8.47 -30.35
C GLU A 14 17.22 -9.34 -29.56
N TRP A 15 16.47 -10.19 -30.27
CA TRP A 15 15.69 -11.26 -29.66
C TRP A 15 16.67 -12.36 -29.23
N ARG A 16 16.97 -12.47 -27.93
CA ARG A 16 17.67 -13.63 -27.38
C ARG A 16 16.65 -14.77 -27.20
N PRO A 17 16.85 -15.94 -27.84
CA PRO A 17 15.96 -17.06 -27.62
C PRO A 17 16.05 -17.51 -26.17
N PHE A 18 14.88 -17.66 -25.54
CA PHE A 18 14.75 -18.20 -24.19
C PHE A 18 15.19 -19.67 -24.17
N SER A 19 16.40 -19.93 -23.70
CA SER A 19 16.91 -21.29 -23.52
C SER A 19 16.55 -21.78 -22.13
N TRP A 20 15.75 -22.85 -22.04
CA TRP A 20 15.61 -23.64 -20.82
C TRP A 20 16.92 -24.40 -20.56
N GLY A 21 17.90 -23.72 -19.97
CA GLY A 21 19.13 -24.32 -19.48
C GLY A 21 18.97 -24.71 -18.01
N THR A 22 18.68 -25.97 -17.74
CA THR A 22 18.61 -26.56 -16.39
C THR A 22 19.99 -26.91 -15.79
N ALA A 23 21.08 -26.35 -16.33
CA ALA A 23 22.43 -26.57 -15.83
C ALA A 23 23.15 -25.23 -15.66
N GLY A 24 23.36 -24.81 -14.40
CA GLY A 24 24.29 -23.71 -14.08
C GLY A 24 23.73 -22.50 -13.31
N LEU A 25 22.51 -22.54 -12.78
CA LEU A 25 21.91 -21.41 -12.04
C LEU A 25 22.27 -21.33 -10.54
N GLY A 26 23.42 -21.90 -10.14
CA GLY A 26 23.82 -22.02 -8.72
C GLY A 26 24.98 -21.13 -8.26
N GLU A 27 25.96 -20.84 -9.13
CA GLU A 27 27.30 -20.43 -8.67
C GLU A 27 27.81 -19.05 -9.15
N GLY A 28 27.01 -18.27 -9.88
CA GLY A 28 27.49 -17.02 -10.49
C GLY A 28 27.16 -15.69 -9.78
N LEU A 29 26.24 -15.69 -8.81
CA LEU A 29 25.84 -14.47 -8.11
C LEU A 29 25.99 -14.71 -6.60
N GLY A 30 27.03 -14.13 -6.03
CA GLY A 30 27.33 -14.12 -4.60
C GLY A 30 26.26 -13.42 -3.77
N LEU A 31 25.04 -13.97 -3.75
CA LEU A 31 24.05 -13.66 -2.74
C LEU A 31 24.60 -14.24 -1.44
N ASP A 32 25.05 -13.35 -0.55
CA ASP A 32 25.50 -13.68 0.79
C ASP A 32 24.53 -14.67 1.47
N LYS A 33 25.07 -15.63 2.23
CA LYS A 33 24.28 -16.67 2.92
C LYS A 33 23.19 -16.03 3.81
N GLY A 34 23.47 -14.83 4.36
CA GLY A 34 22.52 -14.02 5.10
C GLY A 34 21.32 -13.54 4.27
N MET A 35 21.52 -13.14 3.02
CA MET A 35 20.44 -12.69 2.13
C MET A 35 19.57 -13.86 1.66
N ARG A 36 20.16 -15.03 1.38
CA ARG A 36 19.39 -16.23 1.00
C ARG A 36 18.48 -16.70 2.15
N SER A 37 18.98 -16.68 3.39
CA SER A 37 18.18 -17.05 4.56
C SER A 37 17.08 -16.03 4.88
N ALA A 38 17.33 -14.73 4.65
CA ALA A 38 16.29 -13.69 4.77
C ALA A 38 15.16 -13.88 3.75
N LEU A 39 15.49 -14.19 2.49
CA LEU A 39 14.50 -14.44 1.45
C LEU A 39 13.64 -15.67 1.76
N HIS A 40 14.26 -16.77 2.23
CA HIS A 40 13.54 -17.98 2.61
C HIS A 40 12.57 -17.74 3.77
N ARG A 41 13.00 -17.00 4.81
CA ARG A 41 12.13 -16.55 5.90
C ARG A 41 10.95 -15.71 5.39
N GLY A 42 11.20 -14.82 4.43
CA GLY A 42 10.15 -14.03 3.80
C GLY A 42 9.11 -14.88 3.07
N HIS A 43 9.54 -15.83 2.24
CA HIS A 43 8.61 -16.73 1.55
C HIS A 43 7.82 -17.62 2.51
N ALA A 44 8.46 -18.13 3.58
CA ALA A 44 7.78 -18.88 4.63
C ALA A 44 6.70 -18.04 5.32
N LEU A 45 7.01 -16.77 5.64
CA LEU A 45 6.04 -15.83 6.22
C LEU A 45 4.86 -15.58 5.28
N LEU A 46 5.10 -15.38 3.98
CA LEU A 46 4.03 -15.24 2.99
C LEU A 46 3.14 -16.49 2.93
N GLY A 47 3.74 -17.68 3.02
CA GLY A 47 3.00 -18.95 3.11
C GLY A 47 2.09 -19.01 4.34
N VAL A 48 2.60 -18.60 5.51
CA VAL A 48 1.81 -18.50 6.74
C VAL A 48 0.66 -17.48 6.59
N GLN A 49 0.92 -16.33 5.98
CA GLN A 49 -0.10 -15.31 5.74
C GLN A 49 -1.19 -15.80 4.78
N LEU A 50 -0.85 -16.56 3.74
CA LEU A 50 -1.83 -17.18 2.84
C LEU A 50 -2.71 -18.21 3.56
N ILE A 51 -2.11 -19.03 4.43
CA ILE A 51 -2.87 -19.96 5.28
C ILE A 51 -3.81 -19.19 6.22
N LEU A 52 -3.34 -18.07 6.78
CA LEU A 52 -4.14 -17.21 7.64
C LEU A 52 -5.32 -16.59 6.89
N VAL A 53 -5.12 -16.14 5.63
CA VAL A 53 -6.19 -15.65 4.75
C VAL A 53 -7.23 -16.74 4.50
N ALA A 54 -6.79 -17.95 4.15
CA ALA A 54 -7.69 -19.08 3.93
C ALA A 54 -8.48 -19.43 5.20
N THR A 55 -7.81 -19.40 6.36
CA THR A 55 -8.44 -19.64 7.67
C THR A 55 -9.46 -18.55 8.01
N ALA A 56 -9.15 -17.28 7.77
CA ALA A 56 -10.06 -16.17 7.95
C ALA A 56 -11.30 -16.26 7.04
N ALA A 57 -11.12 -16.65 5.78
CA ALA A 57 -12.23 -16.91 4.86
C ALA A 57 -13.10 -18.09 5.31
N PHE A 58 -12.47 -19.17 5.79
CA PHE A 58 -13.20 -20.32 6.36
C PHE A 58 -14.00 -19.92 7.60
N LEU A 59 -13.40 -19.18 8.54
CA LEU A 59 -14.09 -18.66 9.72
C LEU A 59 -15.26 -17.74 9.31
N ALA A 60 -15.06 -16.83 8.36
CA ALA A 60 -16.13 -15.97 7.87
C ALA A 60 -17.29 -16.78 7.24
N TYR A 61 -16.98 -17.85 6.50
CA TYR A 61 -17.97 -18.75 5.94
C TYR A 61 -18.73 -19.53 7.02
N ASP A 62 -18.01 -20.19 7.93
CA ASP A 62 -18.62 -21.05 8.94
C ASP A 62 -19.44 -20.25 9.97
N THR A 63 -18.94 -19.09 10.40
CA THR A 63 -19.71 -18.17 11.25
C THR A 63 -21.02 -17.73 10.58
N THR A 64 -20.98 -17.44 9.28
CA THR A 64 -22.18 -17.08 8.51
C THR A 64 -23.15 -18.27 8.41
N ARG A 65 -22.64 -19.50 8.27
CA ARG A 65 -23.44 -20.73 8.25
C ARG A 65 -24.11 -20.98 9.60
N LEU A 66 -23.37 -20.88 10.70
CA LEU A 66 -23.88 -21.05 12.07
C LEU A 66 -24.95 -20.01 12.42
N TRP A 67 -24.73 -18.77 11.96
CA TRP A 67 -25.71 -17.70 12.12
C TRP A 67 -27.03 -18.02 11.40
N LYS A 68 -26.95 -18.47 10.14
CA LYS A 68 -28.14 -18.91 9.37
C LYS A 68 -28.84 -20.11 10.01
N ALA A 69 -28.08 -21.02 10.63
CA ALA A 69 -28.61 -22.18 11.34
C ALA A 69 -29.14 -21.86 12.75
N ARG A 70 -29.01 -20.61 13.23
CA ARG A 70 -29.40 -20.18 14.59
C ARG A 70 -28.74 -20.97 15.73
N LEU A 71 -27.55 -21.54 15.49
CA LEU A 71 -26.84 -22.37 16.47
C LEU A 71 -25.99 -21.56 17.46
N GLY A 72 -26.03 -20.22 17.37
CA GLY A 72 -25.17 -19.33 18.15
C GLY A 72 -23.71 -19.40 17.70
N LEU A 73 -22.89 -18.47 18.20
CA LEU A 73 -21.46 -18.42 17.87
C LEU A 73 -20.63 -18.96 19.05
N PRO A 74 -19.92 -20.09 18.90
CA PRO A 74 -19.08 -20.62 19.97
C PRO A 74 -17.88 -19.69 20.26
N LEU A 75 -17.42 -19.70 21.51
CA LEU A 75 -16.29 -18.87 21.97
C LEU A 75 -15.00 -19.14 21.19
N SER A 76 -14.78 -20.38 20.76
CA SER A 76 -13.62 -20.77 19.95
C SER A 76 -13.53 -19.98 18.64
N HIS A 77 -14.67 -19.73 18.00
CA HIS A 77 -14.71 -18.94 16.77
C HIS A 77 -14.40 -17.47 17.05
N GLN A 78 -14.92 -16.90 18.13
CA GLN A 78 -14.62 -15.51 18.52
C GLN A 78 -13.12 -15.31 18.81
N LEU A 79 -12.51 -16.23 19.57
CA LEU A 79 -11.08 -16.14 19.85
C LEU A 79 -10.25 -16.31 18.57
N ALA A 80 -10.64 -17.22 17.68
CA ALA A 80 -9.96 -17.43 16.41
C ALA A 80 -10.07 -16.22 15.47
N THR A 81 -11.23 -15.55 15.41
CA THR A 81 -11.40 -14.34 14.58
C THR A 81 -10.58 -13.17 15.11
N TRP A 82 -10.56 -12.95 16.43
CA TRP A 82 -9.70 -11.95 17.05
C TRP A 82 -8.21 -12.24 16.82
N ALA A 83 -7.78 -13.48 17.05
CA ALA A 83 -6.40 -13.88 16.84
C ALA A 83 -5.98 -13.72 15.37
N ALA A 84 -6.83 -14.09 14.41
CA ALA A 84 -6.55 -13.94 13.00
C ALA A 84 -6.48 -12.48 12.55
N ALA A 85 -7.38 -11.62 13.04
CA ALA A 85 -7.39 -10.20 12.71
C ALA A 85 -6.16 -9.46 13.27
N ILE A 86 -5.86 -9.63 14.56
CA ILE A 86 -4.71 -8.99 15.22
C ILE A 86 -3.39 -9.57 14.71
N GLY A 87 -3.31 -10.91 14.62
CA GLY A 87 -2.13 -11.60 14.11
C GLY A 87 -1.83 -11.21 12.67
N GLY A 88 -2.85 -11.10 11.81
CA GLY A 88 -2.70 -10.64 10.43
C GLY A 88 -2.02 -9.28 10.33
N LEU A 89 -2.51 -8.29 11.11
CA LEU A 89 -1.95 -6.93 11.10
C LEU A 89 -0.53 -6.87 11.68
N ALA A 90 -0.17 -7.75 12.60
CA ALA A 90 1.16 -7.76 13.23
C ALA A 90 2.24 -8.49 12.39
N LEU A 91 1.87 -9.55 11.66
CA LEU A 91 2.80 -10.38 10.87
C LEU A 91 3.72 -9.60 9.90
N PRO A 92 3.25 -8.55 9.19
CA PRO A 92 4.09 -7.78 8.28
C PRO A 92 5.31 -7.15 8.95
N LEU A 93 5.28 -6.90 10.27
CA LEU A 93 6.40 -6.32 11.01
C LEU A 93 7.60 -7.27 11.11
N ALA A 94 7.35 -8.58 11.08
CA ALA A 94 8.40 -9.62 11.11
C ALA A 94 9.00 -9.96 9.73
N SER A 95 8.46 -9.37 8.66
CA SER A 95 8.92 -9.62 7.28
C SER A 95 10.37 -9.15 7.08
N PRO A 96 11.18 -9.78 6.22
CA PRO A 96 12.52 -9.29 5.90
C PRO A 96 12.49 -7.90 5.24
N PRO A 97 13.59 -7.13 5.27
CA PRO A 97 13.68 -5.77 4.71
C PRO A 97 13.76 -5.73 3.17
N HIS A 98 13.26 -6.77 2.49
CA HIS A 98 13.15 -6.77 1.03
C HIS A 98 11.87 -6.06 0.59
N TYR A 99 12.01 -5.09 -0.30
CA TYR A 99 10.94 -4.16 -0.69
C TYR A 99 9.63 -4.86 -1.12
N LEU A 100 9.69 -5.78 -2.09
CA LEU A 100 8.50 -6.47 -2.61
C LEU A 100 7.90 -7.43 -1.59
N LEU A 101 8.75 -8.21 -0.90
CA LEU A 101 8.30 -9.16 0.11
C LEU A 101 7.64 -8.44 1.27
N ARG A 102 8.16 -7.30 1.70
CA ARG A 102 7.55 -6.47 2.74
C ARG A 102 6.21 -5.92 2.29
N LEU A 103 6.12 -5.36 1.08
CA LEU A 103 4.86 -4.81 0.58
C LEU A 103 3.78 -5.88 0.37
N LEU A 104 4.15 -7.01 -0.22
CA LEU A 104 3.26 -8.16 -0.37
C LEU A 104 2.85 -8.73 0.99
N SER A 105 3.76 -8.75 1.95
CA SER A 105 3.46 -9.17 3.32
C SER A 105 2.52 -8.19 4.02
N ILE A 106 2.68 -6.88 3.85
CA ILE A 106 1.74 -5.86 4.34
C ILE A 106 0.35 -6.08 3.72
N PHE A 107 0.28 -6.28 2.40
CA PHE A 107 -0.97 -6.56 1.71
C PHE A 107 -1.64 -7.84 2.24
N LEU A 108 -0.92 -8.97 2.25
CA LEU A 108 -1.48 -10.24 2.73
C LEU A 108 -1.79 -10.24 4.23
N GLY A 109 -1.08 -9.46 5.04
CA GLY A 109 -1.33 -9.34 6.48
C GLY A 109 -2.62 -8.58 6.81
N THR A 110 -3.02 -7.61 5.98
CA THR A 110 -4.27 -6.87 6.21
C THR A 110 -5.52 -7.60 5.71
N VAL A 111 -5.36 -8.54 4.76
CA VAL A 111 -6.48 -9.30 4.16
C VAL A 111 -7.29 -10.10 5.20
N PRO A 112 -6.70 -10.87 6.15
CA PRO A 112 -7.47 -11.61 7.16
C PRO A 112 -8.41 -10.72 7.96
N ALA A 113 -7.91 -9.59 8.47
CA ALA A 113 -8.71 -8.62 9.20
C ALA A 113 -9.84 -8.08 8.32
N TYR A 114 -9.52 -7.67 7.09
CA TYR A 114 -10.52 -7.11 6.19
C TYR A 114 -11.61 -8.12 5.81
N VAL A 115 -11.25 -9.36 5.48
CA VAL A 115 -12.20 -10.44 5.15
C VAL A 115 -13.15 -10.71 6.33
N LEU A 116 -12.62 -10.73 7.55
CA LEU A 116 -13.43 -10.97 8.75
C LEU A 116 -14.41 -9.82 9.02
N PHE A 117 -14.01 -8.56 8.79
CA PHE A 117 -14.87 -7.39 8.93
C PHE A 117 -15.82 -7.15 7.73
N SER A 118 -15.65 -7.91 6.65
CA SER A 118 -16.34 -7.68 5.39
C SER A 118 -17.37 -8.74 5.06
N ILE A 119 -18.31 -8.37 4.18
CA ILE A 119 -19.38 -9.24 3.67
C ILE A 119 -19.32 -9.23 2.14
N ALA A 120 -19.70 -10.37 1.56
CA ALA A 120 -19.93 -10.52 0.12
C ALA A 120 -18.77 -10.01 -0.77
N TYR A 121 -19.00 -8.90 -1.51
CA TYR A 121 -18.12 -8.41 -2.57
C TYR A 121 -16.99 -7.49 -2.09
N GLU A 122 -17.04 -7.01 -0.85
CA GLU A 122 -16.05 -6.03 -0.36
C GLU A 122 -14.60 -6.56 -0.37
N PRO A 123 -14.30 -7.84 -0.04
CA PRO A 123 -12.94 -8.36 -0.17
C PRO A 123 -12.38 -8.31 -1.59
N LEU A 124 -13.25 -8.37 -2.63
CA LEU A 124 -12.83 -8.20 -4.02
C LEU A 124 -12.37 -6.77 -4.28
N PHE A 125 -13.00 -5.78 -3.66
CA PHE A 125 -12.52 -4.39 -3.72
C PHE A 125 -11.09 -4.30 -3.19
N LEU A 126 -10.79 -4.88 -2.02
CA LEU A 126 -9.42 -4.86 -1.48
C LEU A 126 -8.42 -5.55 -2.42
N ALA A 127 -8.80 -6.67 -3.03
CA ALA A 127 -7.96 -7.40 -3.97
C ALA A 127 -7.62 -6.57 -5.22
N VAL A 128 -8.64 -6.00 -5.88
CA VAL A 128 -8.45 -5.14 -7.06
C VAL A 128 -7.69 -3.87 -6.69
N PHE A 129 -8.01 -3.27 -5.55
CA PHE A 129 -7.36 -2.08 -5.04
C PHE A 129 -5.87 -2.31 -4.74
N GLY A 130 -5.53 -3.44 -4.12
CA GLY A 130 -4.13 -3.86 -3.93
C GLY A 130 -3.39 -4.07 -5.25
N GLY A 131 -4.04 -4.68 -6.24
CA GLY A 131 -3.52 -4.80 -7.59
C GLY A 131 -3.25 -3.45 -8.26
N ALA A 132 -4.15 -2.48 -8.09
CA ALA A 132 -3.97 -1.12 -8.59
C ALA A 132 -2.79 -0.39 -7.91
N LEU A 133 -2.62 -0.56 -6.60
CA LEU A 133 -1.47 -0.01 -5.87
C LEU A 133 -0.14 -0.65 -6.32
N LEU A 134 -0.13 -1.96 -6.58
CA LEU A 134 1.03 -2.64 -7.13
C LEU A 134 1.34 -2.16 -8.55
N ALA A 135 0.32 -2.00 -9.40
CA ALA A 135 0.48 -1.48 -10.75
C ALA A 135 1.04 -0.04 -10.73
N TRP A 136 0.56 0.82 -9.84
CA TRP A 136 1.12 2.16 -9.64
C TRP A 136 2.59 2.10 -9.23
N LEU A 137 2.94 1.26 -8.25
CA LEU A 137 4.33 1.07 -7.85
C LEU A 137 5.23 0.62 -9.01
N LEU A 138 4.78 -0.35 -9.81
CA LEU A 138 5.54 -0.86 -10.95
C LEU A 138 5.69 0.20 -12.05
N ALA A 139 4.65 1.01 -12.29
CA ALA A 139 4.72 2.13 -13.21
C ALA A 139 5.79 3.15 -12.78
N GLU A 140 5.83 3.50 -11.49
CA GLU A 140 6.85 4.40 -10.93
C GLU A 140 8.26 3.82 -11.01
N ALA A 141 8.40 2.51 -10.79
CA ALA A 141 9.67 1.82 -10.92
C ALA A 141 10.22 1.86 -12.35
N ASN A 142 9.34 1.64 -13.34
CA ASN A 142 9.72 1.69 -14.76
C ASN A 142 10.10 3.11 -15.20
N LEU A 143 9.37 4.13 -14.75
CA LEU A 143 9.69 5.53 -15.02
C LEU A 143 11.06 5.91 -14.43
N ALA A 144 11.36 5.47 -13.22
CA ALA A 144 12.65 5.70 -12.57
C ALA A 144 13.81 5.02 -13.31
N GLY A 145 13.62 3.77 -13.73
CA GLY A 145 14.62 3.01 -14.52
C GLY A 145 14.92 3.65 -15.88
N GLY A 146 13.89 4.18 -16.56
CA GLY A 146 14.05 4.89 -17.84
C GLY A 146 14.83 6.19 -17.71
N SER A 147 14.58 6.98 -16.66
CA SER A 147 15.33 8.23 -16.40
C SER A 147 16.80 7.97 -16.03
N ALA A 148 17.09 6.88 -15.31
CA ALA A 148 18.46 6.49 -14.99
C ALA A 148 19.25 5.99 -16.22
N GLY A 149 18.57 5.37 -17.20
CA GLY A 149 19.18 4.94 -18.47
C GLY A 149 19.57 6.10 -19.38
N LEU A 150 18.81 7.20 -19.38
CA LEU A 150 19.09 8.41 -20.17
C LEU A 150 20.13 9.35 -19.51
N ALA A 151 20.27 9.32 -18.18
CA ALA A 151 21.28 10.10 -17.46
C ALA A 151 22.70 9.50 -17.53
N ARG A 152 22.83 8.27 -18.06
CA ARG A 152 24.11 7.58 -18.29
C ARG A 152 24.66 7.86 -19.70
N GLY A 153 24.70 9.14 -20.09
CA GLY A 153 25.58 9.59 -21.16
C GLY A 153 27.06 9.44 -20.74
N PRO A 154 28.03 9.43 -21.67
CA PRO A 154 29.45 9.28 -21.33
C PRO A 154 29.83 10.37 -20.34
N ALA A 155 30.34 9.98 -19.18
CA ALA A 155 30.78 10.93 -18.16
C ALA A 155 31.80 11.91 -18.79
N PRO A 156 31.61 13.24 -18.67
CA PRO A 156 32.65 14.17 -19.04
C PRO A 156 33.88 13.93 -18.13
N PRO A 157 35.10 14.01 -18.68
CA PRO A 157 36.32 13.75 -17.91
C PRO A 157 36.40 14.71 -16.73
N SER A 158 36.56 14.13 -15.54
CA SER A 158 36.65 14.81 -14.26
C SER A 158 37.88 15.71 -14.19
N THR A 159 37.67 17.03 -14.21
CA THR A 159 38.66 18.01 -13.73
C THR A 159 37.97 18.97 -12.77
N SER A 160 38.06 18.70 -11.48
CA SER A 160 38.46 19.68 -10.46
C SER A 160 38.39 19.03 -9.09
N ALA A 161 39.57 18.86 -8.51
CA ALA A 161 39.75 18.58 -7.11
C ALA A 161 39.49 19.88 -6.33
N LEU A 162 38.38 19.98 -5.59
CA LEU A 162 38.29 20.78 -4.38
C LEU A 162 37.01 20.40 -3.60
N ALA A 163 37.15 20.27 -2.27
CA ALA A 163 36.12 19.97 -1.28
C ALA A 163 35.56 18.52 -1.26
N LYS A 164 36.36 17.60 -0.73
CA LYS A 164 35.91 16.28 -0.26
C LYS A 164 35.28 16.44 1.13
N GLU A 165 34.04 16.93 1.17
CA GLU A 165 33.20 16.84 2.38
C GLU A 165 32.97 15.35 2.72
N PRO A 166 33.03 14.93 4.00
CA PRO A 166 32.86 13.53 4.37
C PRO A 166 31.43 13.09 4.02
N LEU A 167 31.33 12.06 3.18
CA LEU A 167 30.07 11.47 2.75
C LEU A 167 29.35 10.83 3.96
N PRO A 168 28.16 11.29 4.40
CA PRO A 168 27.38 10.53 5.35
C PRO A 168 26.86 9.26 4.65
N SER A 169 27.18 8.11 5.23
CA SER A 169 26.89 6.76 4.72
C SER A 169 25.43 6.32 4.92
N SER A 170 24.50 7.23 5.25
CA SER A 170 23.10 6.90 5.46
C SER A 170 22.23 7.26 4.23
N PRO A 171 21.37 6.34 3.74
CA PRO A 171 20.48 6.60 2.61
C PRO A 171 19.50 7.78 2.85
N ASP A 172 19.18 8.07 4.13
CA ASP A 172 18.32 9.18 4.53
C ASP A 172 18.97 10.56 4.31
N ALA A 173 20.30 10.66 4.43
CA ALA A 173 21.04 11.91 4.20
C ALA A 173 21.17 12.24 2.69
N GLN A 174 21.21 11.24 1.82
CA GLN A 174 21.16 11.45 0.36
C GLN A 174 19.76 11.85 -0.13
N ALA A 175 18.68 11.34 0.48
CA ALA A 175 17.32 11.76 0.18
C ALA A 175 17.06 13.24 0.53
N HIS A 176 17.74 13.78 1.54
CA HIS A 176 17.67 15.19 1.93
C HIS A 176 18.35 16.15 0.93
N ARG A 177 19.21 15.64 0.03
CA ARG A 177 19.87 16.46 -1.00
C ARG A 177 19.05 16.63 -2.29
N HIS A 178 18.02 15.80 -2.50
CA HIS A 178 17.11 15.98 -3.63
C HIS A 178 16.06 17.03 -3.29
N THR A 179 16.16 18.18 -3.96
CA THR A 179 15.19 19.27 -3.84
C THR A 179 13.82 18.83 -4.34
N LEU A 180 12.77 19.30 -3.65
CA LEU A 180 11.38 19.12 -4.07
C LEU A 180 11.20 19.67 -5.49
N GLN A 181 10.72 18.84 -6.41
CA GLN A 181 10.40 19.29 -7.76
C GLN A 181 8.89 19.39 -7.92
N TRP A 182 8.41 20.33 -8.75
CA TRP A 182 6.99 20.40 -9.12
C TRP A 182 6.47 19.10 -9.75
N ALA A 183 7.36 18.34 -10.40
CA ALA A 183 7.07 17.01 -10.92
C ALA A 183 6.66 16.00 -9.82
N ASP A 184 7.05 16.22 -8.56
CA ASP A 184 6.70 15.36 -7.43
C ASP A 184 5.24 15.58 -6.96
N ALA A 185 4.58 16.67 -7.39
CA ALA A 185 3.16 16.91 -7.12
C ALA A 185 2.27 15.80 -7.70
N ARG A 186 2.70 15.12 -8.78
CA ARG A 186 1.99 13.96 -9.34
C ARG A 186 1.87 12.82 -8.34
N LEU A 187 2.88 12.61 -7.49
CA LEU A 187 2.89 11.55 -6.48
C LEU A 187 1.91 11.89 -5.34
N ALA A 188 1.88 13.16 -4.94
CA ALA A 188 0.92 13.66 -3.96
C ALA A 188 -0.53 13.56 -4.48
N LEU A 189 -0.77 13.93 -5.74
CA LEU A 189 -2.07 13.78 -6.38
C LEU A 189 -2.49 12.31 -6.48
N ALA A 190 -1.61 11.43 -6.95
CA ALA A 190 -1.88 9.99 -7.01
C ALA A 190 -2.23 9.43 -5.62
N TYR A 191 -1.47 9.80 -4.58
CA TYR A 191 -1.78 9.43 -3.20
C TYR A 191 -3.18 9.90 -2.77
N LEU A 192 -3.52 11.17 -2.99
CA LEU A 192 -4.85 11.71 -2.66
C LEU A 192 -5.97 11.01 -3.43
N THR A 193 -5.76 10.71 -4.71
CA THR A 193 -6.72 9.96 -5.52
C THR A 193 -6.93 8.56 -4.96
N PHE A 194 -5.86 7.80 -4.69
CA PHE A 194 -5.99 6.46 -4.09
C PHE A 194 -6.60 6.52 -2.69
N ASN A 195 -6.29 7.54 -1.89
CA ASN A 195 -6.87 7.71 -0.56
C ASN A 195 -8.38 7.99 -0.65
N ASN A 196 -8.82 8.84 -1.57
CA ASN A 196 -10.24 9.09 -1.82
C ASN A 196 -10.95 7.81 -2.34
N VAL A 197 -10.32 7.07 -3.26
CA VAL A 197 -10.87 5.80 -3.76
C VAL A 197 -10.96 4.75 -2.66
N ALA A 198 -9.96 4.64 -1.78
CA ALA A 198 -9.99 3.76 -0.61
C ALA A 198 -11.14 4.12 0.34
N PHE A 199 -11.36 5.42 0.53
CA PHE A 199 -12.34 5.94 1.47
C PHE A 199 -13.79 5.80 0.98
N PHE A 200 -14.05 6.14 -0.29
CA PHE A 200 -15.39 6.09 -0.88
C PHE A 200 -15.70 4.76 -1.60
N GLY A 201 -14.68 4.02 -2.04
CA GLY A 201 -14.83 2.86 -2.92
C GLY A 201 -15.52 1.66 -2.30
N THR A 202 -15.52 1.53 -0.98
CA THR A 202 -16.27 0.47 -0.29
C THR A 202 -17.76 0.79 -0.14
N GLY A 203 -18.22 1.99 -0.53
CA GLY A 203 -19.63 2.41 -0.50
C GLY A 203 -20.22 2.65 0.89
N ASN A 204 -19.67 2.03 1.94
CA ASN A 204 -20.20 2.09 3.31
C ASN A 204 -19.98 3.41 4.04
N PHE A 205 -19.15 4.30 3.51
CA PHE A 205 -18.83 5.56 4.19
C PHE A 205 -19.93 6.62 4.03
N ALA A 206 -20.58 6.66 2.87
CA ALA A 206 -21.65 7.63 2.58
C ALA A 206 -22.90 7.40 3.44
N SER A 207 -23.07 6.20 4.00
CA SER A 207 -24.12 5.87 4.95
C SER A 207 -23.53 4.96 6.03
N ILE A 208 -23.10 5.53 7.15
CA ILE A 208 -22.71 4.75 8.35
C ILE A 208 -23.85 3.80 8.78
N ALA A 209 -25.10 4.11 8.41
CA ALA A 209 -26.26 3.25 8.63
C ALA A 209 -26.32 2.02 7.70
N SER A 210 -25.58 1.99 6.59
CA SER A 210 -25.52 0.83 5.69
C SER A 210 -24.46 -0.20 6.11
N PHE A 211 -23.73 0.02 7.19
CA PHE A 211 -22.86 -1.01 7.75
C PHE A 211 -23.68 -2.19 8.24
N GLU A 212 -23.49 -3.32 7.59
CA GLU A 212 -24.08 -4.56 8.07
C GLU A 212 -23.38 -5.03 9.36
N LEU A 213 -24.16 -5.12 10.43
CA LEU A 213 -23.74 -5.68 11.71
C LEU A 213 -23.34 -7.17 11.63
N SER A 214 -23.71 -7.86 10.55
CA SER A 214 -23.50 -9.30 10.38
C SER A 214 -22.02 -9.70 10.44
N SER A 215 -21.09 -8.84 9.99
CA SER A 215 -19.66 -9.08 10.14
C SER A 215 -19.14 -8.85 11.55
N VAL A 216 -19.74 -7.93 12.32
CA VAL A 216 -19.30 -7.64 13.68
C VAL A 216 -19.69 -8.75 14.66
N TYR A 217 -20.81 -9.44 14.40
CA TYR A 217 -21.20 -10.61 15.18
C TYR A 217 -20.17 -11.75 15.16
N ARG A 218 -19.22 -11.75 14.22
CA ARG A 218 -18.09 -12.68 14.20
C ARG A 218 -17.05 -12.43 15.32
N PHE A 219 -17.07 -11.24 15.92
CA PHE A 219 -16.13 -10.79 16.95
C PHE A 219 -16.77 -10.64 18.33
N THR A 220 -18.02 -10.18 18.38
CA THR A 220 -18.77 -10.02 19.63
C THR A 220 -20.23 -10.35 19.44
N VAL A 221 -20.79 -11.17 20.33
CA VAL A 221 -22.22 -11.53 20.33
C VAL A 221 -23.04 -10.56 21.18
N GLN A 222 -22.40 -9.88 22.15
CA GLN A 222 -23.07 -8.89 22.98
C GLN A 222 -23.14 -7.55 22.26
N PHE A 223 -24.34 -6.96 22.22
CA PHE A 223 -24.54 -5.63 21.66
C PHE A 223 -23.84 -4.59 22.53
N ASN A 224 -22.79 -3.99 21.99
CA ASN A 224 -22.14 -2.80 22.54
C ASN A 224 -21.92 -1.82 21.38
N PRO A 225 -22.67 -0.71 21.32
CA PRO A 225 -22.65 0.19 20.16
C PRO A 225 -21.29 0.84 19.95
N PHE A 226 -20.53 1.09 21.02
CA PHE A 226 -19.21 1.70 20.93
C PHE A 226 -18.16 0.72 20.40
N VAL A 227 -18.13 -0.51 20.92
CA VAL A 227 -17.18 -1.54 20.45
C VAL A 227 -17.49 -1.92 19.01
N MET A 228 -18.78 -2.12 18.70
CA MET A 228 -19.23 -2.48 17.37
C MET A 228 -18.96 -1.36 16.35
N GLY A 229 -19.22 -0.11 16.71
CA GLY A 229 -18.86 1.05 15.91
C GLY A 229 -17.34 1.16 15.69
N ALA A 230 -16.54 0.95 16.73
CA ALA A 230 -15.08 0.97 16.62
C ALA A 230 -14.55 -0.12 15.66
N LEU A 231 -15.10 -1.33 15.71
CA LEU A 231 -14.73 -2.41 14.78
C LEU A 231 -15.06 -2.06 13.33
N LEU A 232 -16.23 -1.45 13.09
CA LEU A 232 -16.61 -0.95 11.77
C LEU A 232 -15.71 0.19 11.28
N MET A 233 -15.25 1.06 12.19
CA MET A 233 -14.28 2.09 11.85
C MET A 233 -12.91 1.49 11.49
N ILE A 234 -12.42 0.49 12.24
CA ILE A 234 -11.14 -0.19 11.94
C ILE A 234 -11.13 -0.76 10.52
N LYS A 235 -12.23 -1.32 10.04
CA LYS A 235 -12.38 -1.81 8.66
C LYS A 235 -12.04 -0.74 7.62
N LEU A 236 -12.44 0.50 7.86
CA LEU A 236 -12.19 1.63 6.94
C LEU A 236 -10.72 2.06 6.93
N PHE A 237 -10.01 1.88 8.04
CA PHE A 237 -8.58 2.22 8.10
C PHE A 237 -7.70 1.24 7.30
N ILE A 238 -8.15 0.01 7.06
CA ILE A 238 -7.34 -1.02 6.39
C ILE A 238 -6.92 -0.61 4.96
N PRO A 239 -7.84 -0.26 4.03
CA PRO A 239 -7.45 0.19 2.70
C PRO A 239 -6.57 1.45 2.73
N LEU A 240 -6.84 2.39 3.65
CA LEU A 240 -6.07 3.62 3.78
C LEU A 240 -4.63 3.34 4.26
N LEU A 241 -4.45 2.39 5.17
CA LEU A 241 -3.13 1.93 5.61
C LEU A 241 -2.33 1.33 4.44
N LEU A 242 -2.99 0.58 3.55
CA LEU A 242 -2.34 0.04 2.35
C LEU A 242 -1.86 1.15 1.40
N VAL A 243 -2.69 2.19 1.16
CA VAL A 243 -2.28 3.36 0.36
C VAL A 243 -1.06 4.02 0.97
N ALA A 244 -1.08 4.27 2.28
CA ALA A 244 0.01 4.93 2.99
C ALA A 244 1.32 4.11 2.94
N CYS A 245 1.24 2.79 3.08
CA CYS A 245 2.39 1.90 2.95
C CYS A 245 2.91 1.85 1.51
N ALA A 246 2.04 1.72 0.51
CA ALA A 246 2.41 1.72 -0.91
C ALA A 246 3.06 3.05 -1.32
N PHE A 247 2.49 4.18 -0.91
CA PHE A 247 3.05 5.49 -1.17
C PHE A 247 4.41 5.68 -0.51
N SER A 248 4.54 5.29 0.76
CA SER A 248 5.82 5.31 1.47
C SER A 248 6.88 4.46 0.78
N ALA A 249 6.48 3.32 0.23
CA ALA A 249 7.33 2.50 -0.59
C ALA A 249 7.77 3.30 -1.85
N VAL A 250 6.82 3.81 -2.65
CA VAL A 250 7.10 4.59 -3.86
C VAL A 250 8.07 5.75 -3.60
N LEU A 251 7.91 6.47 -2.50
CA LEU A 251 8.82 7.57 -2.14
C LEU A 251 10.24 7.07 -1.85
N ARG A 252 10.40 5.91 -1.19
CA ARG A 252 11.71 5.28 -0.98
C ARG A 252 12.32 4.79 -2.29
N LEU A 253 11.52 4.18 -3.16
CA LEU A 253 11.95 3.72 -4.49
C LEU A 253 12.49 4.88 -5.33
N LEU A 254 11.82 6.02 -5.31
CA LEU A 254 12.23 7.22 -6.04
C LEU A 254 13.26 8.08 -5.28
N ARG A 255 13.70 7.66 -4.08
CA ARG A 255 14.62 8.39 -3.19
C ARG A 255 14.19 9.85 -2.93
N ARG A 256 12.88 10.08 -2.79
CA ARG A 256 12.32 11.41 -2.54
C ARG A 256 12.10 11.68 -1.04
N PRO A 257 12.25 12.93 -0.58
CA PRO A 257 12.05 13.28 0.83
C PRO A 257 10.59 13.07 1.23
N ARG A 258 10.34 12.10 2.11
CA ARG A 258 8.98 11.72 2.55
C ARG A 258 8.22 12.90 3.14
N PHE A 259 8.82 13.57 4.13
CA PHE A 259 8.20 14.68 4.85
C PHE A 259 7.74 15.80 3.90
N GLY A 260 8.58 16.21 2.96
CA GLY A 260 8.25 17.28 2.02
C GLY A 260 7.08 16.94 1.09
N ILE A 261 6.97 15.69 0.63
CA ILE A 261 5.84 15.29 -0.22
C ILE A 261 4.56 15.14 0.61
N TYR A 262 4.64 14.67 1.86
CA TYR A 262 3.48 14.68 2.77
C TYR A 262 2.97 16.10 3.05
N LEU A 263 3.85 17.11 3.12
CA LEU A 263 3.40 18.51 3.20
C LEU A 263 2.65 18.96 1.94
N ILE A 264 3.08 18.54 0.75
CA ILE A 264 2.33 18.81 -0.50
C ILE A 264 0.96 18.13 -0.44
N VAL A 265 0.89 16.88 0.03
CA VAL A 265 -0.39 16.16 0.22
C VAL A 265 -1.32 16.93 1.14
N LEU A 266 -0.81 17.45 2.27
CA LEU A 266 -1.61 18.26 3.19
C LEU A 266 -2.12 19.54 2.54
N LEU A 267 -1.25 20.29 1.85
CA LEU A 267 -1.63 21.51 1.13
C LEU A 267 -2.73 21.24 0.09
N LEU A 268 -2.57 20.19 -0.72
CA LEU A 268 -3.57 19.81 -1.72
C LEU A 268 -4.88 19.33 -1.07
N SER A 269 -4.81 18.67 0.09
CA SER A 269 -5.99 18.27 0.85
C SER A 269 -6.74 19.49 1.41
N ASP A 270 -6.03 20.53 1.86
CA ASP A 270 -6.65 21.78 2.32
C ASP A 270 -7.33 22.52 1.16
N VAL A 271 -6.71 22.55 -0.02
CA VAL A 271 -7.34 23.09 -1.25
C VAL A 271 -8.64 22.34 -1.57
N MET A 272 -8.62 21.00 -1.46
CA MET A 272 -9.82 20.18 -1.62
C MET A 272 -10.87 20.52 -0.55
N SER A 273 -10.50 20.68 0.71
CA SER A 273 -11.42 21.04 1.80
C SER A 273 -12.07 22.41 1.56
N ILE A 274 -11.31 23.41 1.10
CA ILE A 274 -11.85 24.74 0.74
C ILE A 274 -12.86 24.62 -0.41
N HIS A 275 -12.58 23.80 -1.43
CA HIS A 275 -13.53 23.56 -2.50
C HIS A 275 -14.86 22.99 -1.98
N PHE A 276 -14.80 22.00 -1.09
CA PHE A 276 -16.02 21.44 -0.48
C PHE A 276 -16.71 22.38 0.49
N PHE A 277 -15.99 23.29 1.15
CA PHE A 277 -16.57 24.35 1.96
C PHE A 277 -17.50 25.24 1.12
N PHE A 278 -17.06 25.64 -0.07
CA PHE A 278 -17.89 26.44 -0.98
C PHE A 278 -19.04 25.66 -1.62
N MET A 279 -19.00 24.32 -1.60
CA MET A 279 -20.12 23.47 -2.00
C MET A 279 -21.12 23.19 -0.89
N VAL A 280 -20.92 23.71 0.33
CA VAL A 280 -21.91 23.59 1.40
C VAL A 280 -23.13 24.45 1.05
N CYS A 281 -24.29 23.80 0.98
CA CYS A 281 -25.55 24.47 0.64
C CYS A 281 -26.23 24.95 1.93
N GLY A 282 -26.56 26.25 1.99
CA GLY A 282 -27.37 26.83 3.07
C GLY A 282 -28.87 26.88 2.77
N VAL A 283 -29.29 26.40 1.59
CA VAL A 283 -30.67 26.48 1.09
C VAL A 283 -31.04 25.13 0.50
N GLY A 284 -32.24 24.64 0.77
CA GLY A 284 -32.73 23.32 0.33
C GLY A 284 -33.42 22.56 1.45
N SER A 285 -33.65 21.27 1.24
CA SER A 285 -34.18 20.40 2.30
C SER A 285 -33.16 20.19 3.42
N TRP A 286 -33.62 19.95 4.65
CA TRP A 286 -32.74 19.64 5.80
C TRP A 286 -31.79 18.47 5.51
N MET A 287 -32.23 17.49 4.72
CA MET A 287 -31.40 16.34 4.33
C MET A 287 -30.28 16.75 3.36
N GLU A 288 -30.55 17.62 2.39
CA GLU A 288 -29.52 18.11 1.46
C GLU A 288 -28.49 18.99 2.16
N ILE A 289 -28.95 19.88 3.05
CA ILE A 289 -28.08 20.70 3.90
C ILE A 289 -27.18 19.78 4.74
N GLY A 290 -27.78 18.79 5.43
CA GLY A 290 -27.06 17.81 6.23
C GLY A 290 -26.05 16.98 5.42
N ASN A 291 -26.41 16.55 4.22
CA ASN A 291 -25.51 15.79 3.34
C ASN A 291 -24.35 16.65 2.82
N SER A 292 -24.59 17.91 2.47
CA SER A 292 -23.52 18.82 2.05
C SER A 292 -22.53 19.10 3.19
N LEU A 293 -23.04 19.29 4.42
CA LEU A 293 -22.24 19.50 5.61
C LEU A 293 -21.45 18.25 6.01
N SER A 294 -22.09 17.07 5.93
CA SER A 294 -21.46 15.79 6.20
C SER A 294 -20.29 15.57 5.24
N ARG A 295 -20.48 15.75 3.92
CA ARG A 295 -19.39 15.62 2.92
C ARG A 295 -18.20 16.52 3.23
N PHE A 296 -18.45 17.77 3.63
CA PHE A 296 -17.40 18.69 4.06
C PHE A 296 -16.68 18.21 5.32
N GLY A 297 -17.41 17.83 6.38
CA GLY A 297 -16.81 17.36 7.64
C GLY A 297 -16.00 16.07 7.45
N ILE A 298 -16.49 15.17 6.61
CA ILE A 298 -15.85 13.92 6.23
C ILE A 298 -14.48 14.16 5.59
N LEU A 299 -14.39 15.04 4.59
CA LEU A 299 -13.13 15.32 3.91
C LEU A 299 -12.12 16.03 4.81
N ASN A 300 -12.58 16.88 5.72
CA ASN A 300 -11.71 17.45 6.75
C ASN A 300 -11.20 16.38 7.74
N SER A 301 -12.05 15.43 8.13
CA SER A 301 -11.61 14.32 8.99
C SER A 301 -10.56 13.43 8.30
N GLN A 302 -10.65 13.30 6.97
CA GLN A 302 -9.68 12.54 6.18
C GLN A 302 -8.28 13.16 6.25
N VAL A 303 -8.15 14.49 6.32
CA VAL A 303 -6.86 15.18 6.49
C VAL A 303 -6.16 14.71 7.78
N LEU A 304 -6.90 14.63 8.88
CA LEU A 304 -6.38 14.14 10.17
C LEU A 304 -5.97 12.68 10.09
N VAL A 305 -6.74 11.86 9.37
CA VAL A 305 -6.43 10.44 9.14
C VAL A 305 -5.14 10.29 8.32
N VAL A 306 -4.90 11.14 7.31
CA VAL A 306 -3.64 11.12 6.53
C VAL A 306 -2.41 11.35 7.41
N LEU A 307 -2.49 12.23 8.41
CA LEU A 307 -1.41 12.44 9.38
C LEU A 307 -1.15 11.19 10.24
N LEU A 308 -2.21 10.54 10.73
CA LEU A 308 -2.10 9.28 11.46
C LEU A 308 -1.46 8.18 10.59
N LEU A 309 -1.89 8.09 9.33
CA LEU A 309 -1.37 7.13 8.36
C LEU A 309 0.10 7.37 8.01
N PHE A 310 0.57 8.61 8.04
CA PHE A 310 2.00 8.91 7.90
C PHE A 310 2.81 8.25 9.03
N ALA A 311 2.37 8.41 10.28
CA ALA A 311 3.04 7.78 11.42
C ALA A 311 2.98 6.24 11.36
N LEU A 312 1.82 5.67 11.03
CA LEU A 312 1.67 4.22 10.89
C LEU A 312 2.52 3.66 9.75
N SER A 313 2.50 4.29 8.58
CA SER A 313 3.31 3.84 7.44
C SER A 313 4.80 3.93 7.72
N HIS A 314 5.26 4.88 8.55
CA HIS A 314 6.64 4.91 9.04
C HIS A 314 6.98 3.63 9.81
N ILE A 315 6.13 3.20 10.75
CA ILE A 315 6.33 1.97 11.55
C ILE A 315 6.43 0.73 10.64
N TYR A 316 5.47 0.55 9.72
CA TYR A 316 5.46 -0.61 8.82
C TYR A 316 6.62 -0.64 7.83
N THR A 317 7.17 0.53 7.48
CA THR A 317 8.21 0.64 6.47
C THR A 317 9.59 0.95 7.04
N TRP A 318 9.79 1.06 8.35
CA TRP A 318 10.99 1.67 8.92
C TRP A 318 12.28 1.01 8.40
N ASP A 319 12.32 -0.33 8.41
CA ASP A 319 13.44 -1.20 8.02
C ASP A 319 13.68 -1.38 6.51
N LEU A 320 12.89 -0.78 5.61
CA LEU A 320 13.09 -1.04 4.17
C LEU A 320 14.48 -0.57 3.70
N THR A 321 15.34 -1.53 3.36
CA THR A 321 16.60 -1.29 2.65
C THR A 321 16.35 -1.30 1.13
N TYR A 322 16.82 -0.27 0.45
CA TYR A 322 16.62 -0.11 -0.99
C TYR A 322 17.86 -0.55 -1.78
N ASP A 323 17.78 -1.73 -2.40
CA ASP A 323 18.72 -2.18 -3.43
C ASP A 323 18.09 -2.00 -4.82
N GLY A 324 18.20 -0.79 -5.37
CA GLY A 324 17.52 -0.39 -6.61
C GLY A 324 17.86 -1.22 -7.86
N GLU A 325 19.09 -1.71 -7.97
CA GLU A 325 19.51 -2.52 -9.13
C GLU A 325 18.94 -3.95 -9.08
N ALA A 326 18.69 -4.50 -7.88
CA ALA A 326 18.14 -5.84 -7.73
C ALA A 326 16.61 -5.88 -7.89
N PHE A 327 15.91 -4.77 -7.70
CA PHE A 327 14.44 -4.71 -7.79
C PHE A 327 13.95 -4.90 -9.23
N LEU A 328 14.52 -4.18 -10.19
CA LEU A 328 14.10 -4.26 -11.60
C LEU A 328 14.61 -5.54 -12.29
N THR A 329 15.79 -6.03 -11.93
CA THR A 329 16.41 -7.22 -12.53
C THR A 329 15.84 -8.55 -12.02
N LYS A 330 15.15 -8.56 -10.87
CA LYS A 330 14.51 -9.77 -10.33
C LYS A 330 13.00 -9.85 -10.58
N LEU A 331 12.41 -8.79 -11.14
CA LEU A 331 10.98 -8.70 -11.40
C LEU A 331 10.62 -8.91 -12.89
N LEU A 332 11.60 -8.80 -13.79
CA LEU A 332 11.53 -9.08 -15.22
C LEU A 332 12.40 -10.30 -15.54
#